data_AF-A0A5B7AKR7-F1
#
_entry.id   AF-A0A5B7AKR7-F1
#
_cell.length_a   1.000
_cell.length_b   1.000
_cell.length_c   1.000
_cell.angle_alpha   90.00
_cell.angle_beta   90.00
_cell.angle_gamma   90.00
#
_symmetry.space_group_name_H-M   'P 1'
#
loop_
_entity.id
_entity.type
_entity.pdbx_description
1 polymer ?
#
loop_
_entity_poly.entity_id
_entity_poly.type
_entity_poly.pdbx_seq_one_letter_code
_entity_poly.pdbx_strand_id
1 'polypeptide(L)'
;MEKGTETSDGDLAPSNNPSVQNHLPVDGAEWVELFVREMMSATSIDDARSRATRVLESLEKSISACAGAGAAQSFHKENMILKEQIELLLRENTILKRAVSIQHERQKEYDDRNQEVQHLKLLVSQYQEQLRTLEVNNYALMMHLRQAQQGNSIPGRFHPDVF
;
A
#
# COMPACT_ATOMS: atom_id res chain seq x y z
N MET A 1 -24.93 -81.05 16.21
CA MET A 1 -25.95 -80.67 15.21
C MET A 1 -25.27 -79.66 14.30
N GLU A 2 -24.45 -80.09 13.34
CA GLU A 2 -24.82 -80.65 12.02
C GLU A 2 -25.65 -79.64 11.19
N LYS A 3 -25.06 -78.92 10.23
CA LYS A 3 -24.89 -79.24 8.79
C LYS A 3 -23.90 -78.20 8.19
N GLY A 4 -22.83 -78.50 7.42
CA GLY A 4 -22.79 -79.02 6.04
C GLY A 4 -23.13 -77.92 5.02
N THR A 5 -22.42 -77.59 3.93
CA THR A 5 -21.23 -78.15 3.25
C THR A 5 -20.82 -77.14 2.13
N GLU A 6 -19.51 -77.04 1.86
CA GLU A 6 -18.81 -76.96 0.56
C GLU A 6 -19.14 -75.96 -0.59
N THR A 7 -18.10 -75.15 -0.91
CA THR A 7 -17.47 -74.84 -2.22
C THR A 7 -18.28 -74.30 -3.40
N SER A 8 -17.86 -73.15 -3.95
CA SER A 8 -17.33 -73.08 -5.31
C SER A 8 -16.65 -71.73 -5.57
N ASP A 9 -15.41 -71.81 -6.01
CA ASP A 9 -14.67 -70.77 -6.71
C ASP A 9 -15.48 -70.20 -7.89
N GLY A 10 -15.31 -68.92 -8.15
CA GLY A 10 -16.06 -68.19 -9.17
C GLY A 10 -15.62 -66.73 -9.25
N ASP A 11 -14.33 -66.54 -9.50
CA ASP A 11 -13.74 -65.29 -9.99
C ASP A 11 -14.56 -64.72 -11.16
N LEU A 12 -15.24 -63.60 -10.93
CA LEU A 12 -15.78 -62.73 -11.97
C LEU A 12 -15.63 -61.29 -11.49
N ALA A 13 -14.42 -60.78 -11.68
CA ALA A 13 -14.14 -59.36 -11.73
C ALA A 13 -15.19 -58.65 -12.63
N PRO A 14 -15.69 -57.45 -12.26
CA PRO A 14 -16.42 -56.64 -13.20
C PRO A 14 -15.45 -56.29 -14.32
N SER A 15 -15.72 -56.81 -15.52
CA SER A 15 -15.02 -56.49 -16.75
C SER A 15 -15.09 -54.98 -16.97
N ASN A 16 -14.07 -54.27 -16.47
CA ASN A 16 -13.71 -52.94 -16.92
C ASN A 16 -13.34 -53.07 -18.40
N ASN A 17 -14.32 -52.94 -19.29
CA ASN A 17 -14.08 -52.73 -20.70
C ASN A 17 -13.24 -51.45 -20.85
N PRO A 18 -11.95 -51.54 -21.23
CA PRO A 18 -11.14 -50.38 -21.53
C PRO A 18 -11.32 -50.15 -23.03
N SER A 19 -12.48 -49.64 -23.43
CA SER A 19 -12.70 -49.37 -24.85
C SER A 19 -13.31 -48.00 -25.03
N VAL A 20 -12.41 -47.14 -25.51
CA VAL A 20 -12.61 -45.83 -26.12
C VAL A 20 -12.73 -44.67 -25.13
N GLN A 21 -11.58 -44.28 -24.57
CA GLN A 21 -11.29 -42.85 -24.42
C GLN A 21 -11.42 -42.23 -25.81
N ASN A 22 -12.60 -41.70 -26.13
CA ASN A 22 -12.78 -40.81 -27.26
C ASN A 22 -11.94 -39.57 -26.95
N HIS A 23 -10.74 -39.51 -27.50
CA HIS A 23 -9.93 -38.30 -27.48
C HIS A 23 -10.75 -37.26 -28.23
N LEU A 24 -11.36 -36.34 -27.49
CA LEU A 24 -12.27 -35.37 -28.09
C LEU A 24 -11.45 -34.47 -29.01
N PRO A 25 -11.90 -34.23 -30.26
CA PRO A 25 -11.14 -33.42 -31.20
C PRO A 25 -10.83 -32.05 -30.62
N VAL A 26 -9.57 -31.62 -30.76
CA VAL A 26 -9.06 -30.38 -30.13
C VAL A 26 -9.13 -29.21 -31.11
N ASP A 27 -9.00 -29.47 -32.41
CA ASP A 27 -9.04 -28.47 -33.47
C ASP A 27 -10.20 -28.69 -34.44
N GLY A 28 -10.63 -27.62 -35.13
CA GLY A 28 -11.73 -27.64 -36.08
C GLY A 28 -11.53 -28.65 -37.22
N ALA A 29 -10.29 -28.86 -37.68
CA ALA A 29 -9.98 -29.85 -38.71
C ALA A 29 -10.31 -31.29 -38.26
N GLU A 30 -9.99 -31.64 -37.01
CA GLU A 30 -10.27 -32.96 -36.44
C GLU A 30 -11.78 -33.18 -36.23
N TRP A 31 -12.52 -32.11 -35.87
CA TRP A 31 -13.98 -32.15 -35.79
C TRP A 31 -14.63 -32.40 -37.16
N VAL A 32 -14.11 -31.75 -38.21
CA VAL A 32 -14.58 -31.96 -39.59
C VAL A 32 -14.29 -33.40 -40.04
N GLU A 33 -13.10 -33.92 -39.77
CA GLU A 33 -12.73 -35.29 -40.13
C GLU A 33 -13.59 -36.33 -39.38
N LEU A 34 -13.82 -36.13 -38.07
CA LEU A 34 -14.70 -36.98 -37.28
C LEU A 34 -16.13 -36.97 -37.83
N PHE A 35 -16.65 -35.79 -38.18
CA PHE A 35 -17.99 -35.64 -38.72
C PHE A 35 -18.13 -36.35 -40.07
N VAL A 36 -17.19 -36.13 -41.00
CA VAL A 36 -17.20 -36.79 -42.32
C VAL A 36 -17.08 -38.32 -42.17
N ARG A 37 -16.21 -38.80 -41.29
CA ARG A 37 -16.03 -40.23 -41.01
C ARG A 37 -17.31 -40.89 -40.48
N GLU A 38 -17.97 -40.27 -39.50
CA GLU A 38 -19.23 -40.76 -38.95
C GLU A 38 -20.33 -40.80 -40.02
N MET A 39 -20.43 -39.78 -40.87
CA MET A 39 -21.41 -39.71 -41.96
C MET A 39 -21.16 -40.75 -43.06
N MET A 40 -19.89 -41.00 -43.42
CA MET A 40 -19.50 -42.04 -44.38
C MET A 40 -19.78 -43.46 -43.88
N SER A 41 -19.89 -43.64 -42.56
CA SER A 41 -20.22 -44.93 -41.94
C SER A 41 -21.71 -45.18 -41.78
N ALA A 42 -22.56 -44.19 -42.11
CA ALA A 42 -23.99 -44.30 -41.90
C ALA A 42 -24.66 -45.26 -42.89
N THR A 43 -25.55 -46.09 -42.39
CA THR A 43 -26.26 -47.13 -43.16
C THR A 43 -27.63 -46.68 -43.68
N SER A 44 -28.15 -45.58 -43.13
CA SER A 44 -29.40 -44.95 -43.54
C SER A 44 -29.37 -43.45 -43.24
N ILE A 45 -30.33 -42.71 -43.80
CA ILE A 45 -30.44 -41.28 -43.53
C ILE A 45 -30.79 -40.96 -42.07
N ASP A 46 -31.48 -41.88 -41.39
CA ASP A 46 -31.85 -41.72 -39.98
C ASP A 46 -30.66 -41.99 -39.05
N ASP A 47 -29.85 -43.02 -39.38
CA ASP A 47 -28.56 -43.31 -38.74
C ASP A 47 -27.59 -42.14 -38.92
N ALA A 48 -27.49 -41.58 -40.13
CA ALA A 48 -26.71 -40.38 -40.40
C ALA A 48 -27.15 -39.18 -39.56
N ARG A 49 -28.47 -38.97 -39.40
CA ARG A 49 -29.03 -37.91 -38.56
C ARG A 49 -28.68 -38.12 -37.09
N SER A 50 -28.84 -39.34 -36.57
CA SER A 50 -28.46 -39.72 -35.19
C SER A 50 -26.98 -39.49 -34.90
N ARG A 51 -26.11 -39.82 -35.86
CA ARG A 51 -24.67 -39.59 -35.75
C ARG A 51 -24.33 -38.11 -35.77
N ALA A 52 -24.92 -37.36 -36.70
CA ALA A 52 -24.72 -35.92 -36.79
C ALA A 52 -25.15 -35.19 -35.50
N THR A 53 -26.30 -35.54 -34.93
CA THR A 53 -26.76 -34.95 -33.66
C THR A 53 -25.76 -35.23 -32.54
N ARG A 54 -25.28 -36.47 -32.41
CA ARG A 54 -24.31 -36.84 -31.37
C ARG A 54 -22.97 -36.11 -31.51
N VAL A 55 -22.44 -35.97 -32.74
CA VAL A 55 -21.18 -35.26 -32.98
C VAL A 55 -21.34 -33.77 -32.70
N LEU A 56 -22.44 -33.15 -33.13
CA LEU A 56 -22.71 -31.73 -32.88
C LEU A 56 -22.96 -31.42 -31.39
N GLU A 57 -23.68 -32.27 -30.67
CA GLU A 57 -23.82 -32.14 -29.21
C GLU A 57 -22.47 -32.23 -28.48
N SER A 58 -21.59 -33.11 -28.95
CA SER A 58 -20.24 -33.23 -28.39
C SER A 58 -19.39 -32.00 -28.70
N LEU A 59 -19.53 -31.41 -29.89
CA LEU A 59 -18.88 -30.16 -30.27
C LEU A 59 -19.37 -28.99 -29.42
N GLU A 60 -20.68 -28.86 -29.22
CA GLU A 60 -21.29 -27.82 -28.38
C GLU A 60 -20.77 -27.88 -26.93
N LYS A 61 -20.70 -29.09 -26.35
CA LYS A 61 -20.12 -29.32 -25.03
C LYS A 61 -18.64 -28.93 -24.98
N SER A 62 -17.87 -29.27 -26.01
CA SER A 62 -16.46 -28.90 -26.11
C SER A 62 -16.26 -27.39 -26.17
N ILE A 63 -17.00 -26.69 -27.04
CA ILE A 63 -16.94 -25.24 -27.19
C ILE A 63 -17.35 -24.54 -25.88
N SER A 64 -18.44 -24.99 -25.25
CA SER A 64 -18.92 -24.42 -23.99
C SER A 64 -17.90 -24.58 -22.87
N ALA A 65 -17.28 -25.75 -22.77
CA ALA A 65 -16.22 -26.02 -21.78
C ALA A 65 -14.97 -25.17 -22.05
N CYS A 66 -14.53 -25.07 -23.31
CA CYS A 66 -13.38 -24.27 -23.70
C CYS A 66 -13.62 -22.77 -23.43
N ALA A 67 -14.78 -22.24 -23.81
CA ALA A 67 -15.16 -20.86 -23.56
C ALA A 67 -15.23 -20.55 -22.05
N GLY A 68 -15.82 -21.45 -21.26
CA GLY A 68 -15.87 -21.33 -19.80
C GLY A 68 -14.48 -21.35 -19.15
N ALA A 69 -13.60 -22.27 -19.57
CA ALA A 69 -12.24 -22.35 -19.08
C ALA A 69 -11.40 -21.13 -19.46
N GLY A 70 -11.54 -20.63 -20.70
CA GLY A 70 -10.88 -19.40 -21.16
C GLY A 70 -11.32 -18.17 -20.36
N ALA A 71 -12.63 -18.03 -20.15
CA ALA A 71 -13.18 -16.94 -19.32
C ALA A 71 -12.65 -17.03 -17.87
N ALA A 72 -12.70 -18.20 -17.25
CA ALA A 72 -12.20 -18.40 -15.89
C ALA A 72 -10.69 -18.10 -15.76
N GLN A 73 -9.88 -18.52 -16.75
CA GLN A 73 -8.45 -18.26 -16.74
C GLN A 73 -8.15 -16.76 -16.92
N SER A 74 -8.85 -16.08 -17.83
CA SER A 74 -8.68 -14.65 -18.05
C SER A 74 -9.04 -13.84 -16.80
N PHE A 75 -10.19 -14.15 -16.18
CA PHE A 75 -10.63 -13.55 -14.92
C PHE A 75 -9.64 -13.80 -13.79
N HIS A 76 -9.10 -15.01 -13.67
CA HIS A 76 -8.10 -15.33 -12.65
C HIS A 76 -6.83 -14.50 -12.83
N LYS A 77 -6.32 -14.36 -14.06
CA LYS A 77 -5.14 -13.54 -14.38
C LYS A 77 -5.38 -12.08 -14.03
N GLU A 78 -6.52 -11.51 -14.42
CA GLU A 78 -6.89 -10.14 -14.10
C GLU A 78 -7.00 -9.92 -12.59
N ASN A 79 -7.62 -10.86 -11.86
CA ASN A 79 -7.75 -10.80 -10.41
C ASN A 79 -6.39 -10.80 -9.70
N MET A 80 -5.41 -11.56 -10.20
CA MET A 80 -4.05 -11.56 -9.65
C MET A 80 -3.35 -10.23 -9.86
N ILE A 81 -3.43 -9.67 -11.07
CA ILE A 81 -2.83 -8.35 -11.38
C ILE A 81 -3.46 -7.25 -10.51
N LEU A 82 -4.78 -7.24 -10.37
CA LEU A 82 -5.47 -6.26 -9.54
C LEU A 82 -5.08 -6.37 -8.06
N LYS A 83 -4.92 -7.59 -7.54
CA LYS A 83 -4.44 -7.81 -6.16
C LYS A 83 -3.02 -7.29 -5.95
N GLU A 84 -2.12 -7.53 -6.90
CA GLU A 84 -0.75 -7.01 -6.84
C GLU A 84 -0.72 -5.48 -6.86
N GLN A 85 -1.52 -4.85 -7.73
CA GLN A 85 -1.64 -3.39 -7.78
C GLN A 85 -2.19 -2.81 -6.47
N ILE A 86 -3.20 -3.43 -5.87
CA ILE A 86 -3.74 -3.01 -4.57
C ILE A 86 -2.66 -3.10 -3.49
N GLU A 87 -1.88 -4.17 -3.47
CA GLU A 87 -0.81 -4.34 -2.48
C GLU A 87 0.28 -3.27 -2.65
N LEU A 88 0.67 -2.95 -3.88
CA LEU A 88 1.61 -1.86 -4.17
C LEU A 88 1.07 -0.52 -3.69
N LEU A 89 -0.18 -0.19 -4.01
CA LEU A 89 -0.83 1.06 -3.57
C LEU A 89 -0.90 1.15 -2.03
N LEU A 90 -1.14 0.06 -1.32
CA LEU A 90 -1.13 0.04 0.15
C LEU A 90 0.27 0.30 0.73
N ARG A 91 1.32 -0.25 0.12
CA ARG A 91 2.71 0.02 0.51
C ARG A 91 3.06 1.49 0.28
N GLU A 92 2.72 2.04 -0.88
CA GLU A 92 2.94 3.46 -1.20
C GLU A 92 2.15 4.38 -0.25
N ASN A 93 0.89 4.06 0.05
CA ASN A 93 0.08 4.81 1.00
C ASN A 93 0.71 4.83 2.40
N THR A 94 1.33 3.73 2.81
CA THR A 94 2.04 3.64 4.09
C THR A 94 3.29 4.53 4.10
N ILE A 95 4.06 4.54 3.01
CA ILE A 95 5.23 5.42 2.86
C ILE A 95 4.79 6.89 2.91
N LEU A 96 3.74 7.24 2.17
CA LEU A 96 3.19 8.60 2.16
C LEU A 96 2.70 9.03 3.54
N LYS A 97 1.98 8.18 4.27
CA LYS A 97 1.55 8.46 5.66
C LYS A 97 2.74 8.75 6.57
N ARG A 98 3.81 7.95 6.49
CA ARG A 98 5.04 8.19 7.25
C ARG A 98 5.70 9.52 6.89
N ALA A 99 5.79 9.82 5.60
CA ALA A 99 6.37 11.08 5.13
C ALA A 99 5.57 12.30 5.62
N VAL A 100 4.24 12.23 5.59
CA VAL A 100 3.35 13.28 6.11
C VAL A 100 3.53 13.46 7.62
N SER A 101 3.63 12.37 8.40
CA SER A 101 3.88 12.47 9.84
C SER A 101 5.22 13.16 10.15
N ILE A 102 6.30 12.77 9.45
CA ILE A 102 7.62 13.41 9.60
C ILE A 102 7.56 14.89 9.21
N GLN A 103 6.86 15.22 8.12
CA GLN A 103 6.73 16.60 7.68
C GLN A 103 5.96 17.45 8.70
N HIS A 104 4.90 16.90 9.29
CA HIS A 104 4.14 17.58 10.33
C HIS A 104 4.97 17.84 11.59
N GLU A 105 5.77 16.86 12.04
CA GLU A 105 6.68 17.01 13.18
C GLU A 105 7.71 18.12 12.93
N ARG A 106 8.35 18.12 11.75
CA ARG A 106 9.29 19.17 11.34
C ARG A 106 8.65 20.56 11.28
N GLN A 107 7.42 20.65 10.79
CA GLN A 107 6.70 21.92 10.73
C GLN A 107 6.44 22.45 12.14
N LYS A 108 6.01 21.57 13.05
CA LYS A 108 5.78 21.95 14.44
C LYS A 108 7.08 22.44 15.11
N GLU A 109 8.19 21.73 14.94
CA GLU A 109 9.49 22.17 15.46
C GLU A 109 9.90 23.54 14.90
N TYR A 110 9.67 23.78 13.60
CA TYR A 110 9.94 25.07 12.99
C TYR A 110 9.10 26.19 13.60
N ASP A 111 7.80 25.94 13.81
CA ASP A 111 6.89 26.91 14.42
C ASP A 111 7.29 27.23 15.86
N ASP A 112 7.65 26.21 16.65
CA ASP A 112 8.14 26.36 18.03
C ASP A 112 9.45 27.19 18.07
N ARG A 113 10.40 26.89 17.16
CA ARG A 113 11.65 27.65 17.04
C ARG A 113 11.42 29.09 16.59
N ASN A 114 10.47 29.31 15.70
CA ASN A 114 10.12 30.64 15.26
C ASN A 114 9.55 31.47 16.42
N GLN A 115 8.71 30.88 17.28
CA GLN A 115 8.22 31.55 18.50
C GLN A 115 9.37 31.89 19.46
N GLU A 116 10.30 30.95 19.70
CA GLU A 116 11.48 31.17 20.53
C GLU A 116 12.34 32.33 20.00
N VAL A 117 12.58 32.38 18.69
CA VAL A 117 13.31 33.47 18.03
C VAL A 117 12.61 34.81 18.21
N GLN A 118 11.28 34.87 18.09
CA GLN A 118 10.54 36.12 18.32
C GLN A 118 10.62 36.57 19.78
N HIS A 119 10.51 35.64 20.73
CA HIS A 119 10.69 35.93 22.15
C HIS A 119 12.10 36.48 22.45
N LEU A 120 13.14 35.85 21.91
CA LEU A 120 14.52 36.32 22.08
C LEU A 120 14.74 37.71 21.48
N LYS A 121 14.15 38.02 20.33
CA LYS A 121 14.20 39.38 19.74
C LYS A 121 13.60 40.43 20.67
N LEU A 122 12.44 40.14 21.27
CA LEU A 122 11.82 41.03 22.25
C LEU A 122 12.73 41.24 23.47
N LEU A 123 13.29 40.16 24.03
CA LEU A 123 14.18 40.24 25.18
C LEU A 123 15.46 41.04 24.88
N VAL A 124 16.06 40.85 23.69
CA VAL A 124 17.20 41.64 23.24
C VAL A 124 16.84 43.12 23.15
N SER A 125 15.68 43.47 22.58
CA SER A 125 15.24 44.86 22.50
C SER A 125 15.04 45.50 23.88
N GLN A 126 14.49 44.73 24.83
CA GLN A 126 14.33 45.17 26.21
C GLN A 126 15.68 45.43 26.89
N TYR A 127 16.65 44.52 26.74
CA TYR A 127 17.98 44.72 27.32
C TYR A 127 18.73 45.90 26.69
N GLN A 128 18.57 46.13 25.37
CA GLN A 128 19.13 47.30 24.71
C GLN A 128 18.56 48.62 25.26
N GLU A 129 17.26 48.67 25.56
CA GLU A 129 16.63 49.85 26.16
C GLU A 129 17.06 50.06 27.62
N GLN A 130 17.18 49.00 28.40
CA GLN A 130 17.71 49.05 29.77
C GLN A 130 19.16 49.56 29.79
N LEU A 131 20.00 49.07 28.88
CA LEU A 131 21.39 49.53 28.73
C LEU A 131 21.45 51.03 28.43
N ARG A 132 20.67 51.50 27.45
CA ARG A 132 20.59 52.92 27.08
C ARG A 132 20.14 53.79 28.26
N THR A 133 19.17 53.31 29.05
CA THR A 133 18.69 54.01 30.25
C THR A 133 19.77 54.13 31.32
N LEU A 134 20.51 53.04 31.56
CA LEU A 134 21.62 53.03 32.51
C LEU A 134 22.78 53.93 32.05
N GLU A 135 23.09 53.95 30.76
CA GLU A 135 24.10 54.85 30.18
C GLU A 135 23.74 56.32 30.42
N VAL A 136 22.49 56.71 30.14
CA VAL A 136 22.00 58.09 30.38
C VAL A 136 22.05 58.44 31.87
N ASN A 137 21.59 57.54 32.75
CA ASN A 137 21.61 57.76 34.19
C ASN A 137 23.04 57.92 34.73
N ASN A 138 23.98 57.08 34.27
CA ASN A 138 25.38 57.16 34.66
C ASN A 138 26.00 58.49 34.21
N TYR A 139 25.74 58.91 32.97
CA TYR A 139 26.17 60.20 32.45
C TYR A 139 25.62 61.37 33.28
N ALA A 140 24.32 61.37 33.59
CA ALA A 140 23.70 62.40 34.43
C ALA A 140 24.35 62.47 35.82
N LEU A 141 24.56 61.32 36.46
CA LEU A 141 25.22 61.24 37.76
C LEU A 141 26.65 61.77 37.72
N MET A 142 27.42 61.40 36.68
CA MET A 142 28.79 61.89 36.47
C MET A 142 28.82 63.41 36.32
N MET A 143 27.88 63.98 35.56
CA MET A 143 27.76 65.43 35.38
C MET A 143 27.41 66.15 36.68
N HIS A 144 26.45 65.62 37.46
CA HIS A 144 26.11 66.16 38.78
C HIS A 144 27.28 66.09 39.76
N LEU A 145 28.03 64.99 39.78
CA LEU A 145 29.20 64.82 40.63
C LEU A 145 30.29 65.86 40.29
N ARG A 146 30.56 66.06 38.99
CA ARG A 146 31.50 67.09 38.53
C ARG A 146 31.06 68.50 38.93
N GLN A 147 29.77 68.80 38.83
CA GLN A 147 29.22 70.10 39.23
C GLN A 147 29.33 70.31 40.74
N ALA A 148 29.07 69.30 41.56
CA ALA A 148 29.23 69.37 43.01
C ALA A 148 30.70 69.58 43.43
N GLN A 149 31.64 68.93 42.73
CA GLN A 149 33.07 69.12 42.97
C GLN A 149 33.57 70.51 42.58
N GLN A 150 33.04 71.09 41.49
CA GLN A 150 33.38 72.45 41.06
C GLN A 150 32.70 73.53 41.90
N GLY A 151 31.50 73.25 42.43
CA GLY A 151 30.78 74.12 43.37
C GLY A 151 31.43 74.23 44.75
N ASN A 152 32.31 73.29 45.12
CA ASN A 152 33.19 73.41 46.28
C ASN A 152 34.41 74.27 45.97
N SER A 153 34.18 75.55 45.65
CA SER A 153 35.12 76.59 46.06
C SER A 153 34.91 76.83 47.55
N ILE A 154 35.46 75.97 48.41
CA ILE A 154 35.59 76.28 49.83
C ILE A 154 36.49 77.52 49.90
N PRO A 155 36.00 78.69 50.36
CA PRO A 155 36.90 79.75 50.82
C PRO A 155 37.58 79.16 52.05
N GLY A 156 38.88 78.90 51.96
CA GLY A 156 39.65 78.20 52.97
C GLY A 156 39.35 78.70 54.39
N ARG A 157 38.74 77.82 55.19
CA ARG A 157 38.83 77.85 56.66
C ARG A 157 38.51 76.46 57.19
N PHE A 158 39.47 75.56 57.02
CA PHE A 158 39.66 74.51 58.00
C PHE A 158 40.38 75.14 59.18
N HIS A 159 39.74 75.17 60.34
CA HIS A 159 40.38 75.55 61.59
C HIS A 159 41.18 74.34 62.07
N PRO A 160 42.52 74.42 62.22
CA PRO A 160 43.25 73.41 62.95
C PRO A 160 42.99 73.61 64.45
N ASP A 161 42.92 72.49 65.14
CA ASP A 161 42.95 72.33 66.60
C ASP A 161 41.79 72.93 67.40
N VAL A 162 40.88 72.04 67.83
CA VAL A 162 40.36 72.06 69.20
C VAL A 162 40.25 70.60 69.68
N PHE A 163 40.80 70.38 70.87
CA PHE A 163 40.89 69.13 71.64
C PHE A 163 39.55 68.42 71.88
#